data_AF-A0A924H7D6-F1
#
_entry.id   AF-A0A924H7D6-F1
#
_cell.length_a   1.000
_cell.length_b   1.000
_cell.length_c   1.000
_cell.angle_alpha   90.00
_cell.angle_beta   90.00
_cell.angle_gamma   90.00
#
_symmetry.space_group_name_H-M   'P 1'
#
loop_
_entity.id
_entity.type
_entity.pdbx_description
1 polymer ?
#
loop_
_entity_poly.entity_id
_entity_poly.type
_entity_poly.pdbx_seq_one_letter_code
_entity_poly.pdbx_strand_id
1 'polypeptide(L)'
;MKSELFNKVWDAYKADNKTDFIDKITQIDEWAKKNINSITVLAQVEKMKNNAQLFATSFDCEGKRTSNMVDRAIKPIDKFLSNAQYFHGNLSSAQLTIRALAIGYNFLPFCQKVVKGKKNSIYFVGQLT
;
A
#
# COMPACT_ATOMS: atom_id res chain seq x y z
N MET A 1 -11.67 16.37 14.24
CA MET A 1 -12.20 15.00 14.38
C MET A 1 -11.54 13.99 13.43
N LYS A 2 -11.63 14.10 12.09
CA LYS A 2 -10.89 13.20 11.17
C LYS A 2 -9.37 13.22 11.39
N SER A 3 -8.81 14.41 11.66
CA SER A 3 -7.39 14.60 11.96
C SER A 3 -6.94 13.93 13.26
N GLU A 4 -7.80 13.88 14.28
CA GLU A 4 -7.44 13.34 15.59
C GLU A 4 -7.40 11.81 15.58
N LEU A 5 -8.44 11.16 15.01
CA LEU A 5 -8.43 9.72 14.79
C LEU A 5 -7.22 9.30 13.94
N PHE A 6 -6.96 10.04 12.86
CA PHE A 6 -5.81 9.80 12.00
C PHE A 6 -4.49 9.87 12.78
N ASN A 7 -4.28 10.91 13.59
CA ASN A 7 -3.06 11.04 14.40
C ASN A 7 -2.92 9.90 15.40
N LYS A 8 -4.00 9.52 16.09
CA LYS A 8 -3.98 8.38 17.03
C LYS A 8 -3.59 7.07 16.34
N VAL A 9 -4.19 6.80 15.18
CA VAL A 9 -3.85 5.61 14.37
C VAL A 9 -2.40 5.67 13.90
N TRP A 10 -1.95 6.82 13.40
CA TRP A 10 -0.58 7.01 12.95
C TRP A 10 0.45 6.78 14.07
N ASP A 11 0.16 7.29 15.27
CA ASP A 11 1.01 7.12 16.44
C ASP A 11 1.01 5.67 16.96
N ALA A 12 -0.08 4.91 16.78
CA ALA A 12 -0.10 3.49 17.10
C ALA A 12 0.95 2.71 16.31
N TYR A 13 1.13 2.99 15.01
CA TYR A 13 2.13 2.34 14.16
C TYR A 13 3.59 2.69 14.52
N LYS A 14 3.82 3.66 15.41
CA LYS A 14 5.13 4.00 15.97
C LYS A 14 5.45 3.24 17.27
N ALA A 15 4.56 2.34 17.72
CA ALA A 15 4.82 1.49 18.87
C ALA A 15 6.14 0.72 18.74
N ASP A 16 6.72 0.35 19.88
CA ASP A 16 8.00 -0.36 19.92
C ASP A 16 7.84 -1.86 19.68
N ASN A 17 6.71 -2.43 20.11
CA ASN A 17 6.45 -3.86 20.05
C ASN A 17 4.98 -4.17 19.71
N LYS A 18 4.71 -5.44 19.42
CA LYS A 18 3.40 -5.96 19.05
C LYS A 18 2.32 -5.68 20.08
N THR A 19 2.64 -5.91 21.34
CA THR A 19 1.68 -5.80 22.45
C THR A 19 1.23 -4.35 22.60
N ASP A 20 2.19 -3.42 22.63
CA ASP A 20 1.91 -1.97 22.69
C ASP A 20 1.07 -1.49 21.50
N PHE A 21 1.34 -1.99 20.29
CA PHE A 21 0.50 -1.70 19.13
C PHE A 21 -0.95 -2.19 19.31
N ILE A 22 -1.15 -3.45 19.71
CA ILE A 22 -2.49 -4.04 19.89
C ILE A 22 -3.27 -3.30 20.98
N ASP A 23 -2.60 -2.96 22.08
CA ASP A 23 -3.20 -2.22 23.19
C ASP A 23 -3.63 -0.82 22.75
N LYS A 24 -2.77 -0.10 22.02
CA LYS A 24 -3.11 1.21 21.44
C LYS A 24 -4.29 1.13 20.48
N ILE A 25 -4.35 0.13 19.62
CA ILE A 25 -5.50 -0.07 18.71
C ILE A 25 -6.80 -0.33 19.50
N THR A 26 -6.73 -1.08 20.60
CA THR A 26 -7.89 -1.32 21.47
C THR A 26 -8.35 -0.04 22.15
N GLN A 27 -7.42 0.78 22.66
CA GLN A 27 -7.74 2.09 23.23
C GLN A 27 -8.34 3.04 22.20
N ILE A 28 -7.89 2.99 20.94
CA ILE A 28 -8.44 3.79 19.84
C ILE A 28 -9.89 3.36 19.54
N ASP A 29 -10.21 2.07 19.56
CA ASP A 29 -11.59 1.58 19.40
C ASP A 29 -12.52 2.11 20.49
N GLU A 30 -12.10 2.02 21.75
CA GLU A 30 -12.87 2.55 22.88
C GLU A 30 -13.03 4.07 22.81
N TRP A 31 -11.97 4.78 22.45
CA TRP A 31 -12.02 6.23 22.26
C TRP A 31 -12.96 6.60 21.10
N ALA A 32 -12.88 5.90 19.98
CA ALA A 32 -13.71 6.16 18.80
C ALA A 32 -15.20 5.98 19.15
N LYS A 33 -15.56 4.89 19.84
CA LYS A 33 -16.94 4.63 20.30
C LYS A 33 -17.53 5.74 21.17
N LYS A 34 -16.69 6.47 21.91
CA LYS A 34 -17.11 7.59 22.77
C LYS A 34 -17.16 8.95 22.06
N ASN A 35 -16.35 9.15 21.01
CA ASN A 35 -16.11 10.47 20.43
C ASN A 35 -16.60 10.61 18.98
N ILE A 36 -17.00 9.52 18.32
CA ILE A 36 -17.36 9.50 16.89
C ILE A 36 -18.77 8.95 16.74
N ASN A 37 -19.65 9.76 16.13
CA ASN A 37 -21.04 9.39 15.87
C ASN A 37 -21.27 8.75 14.48
N SER A 38 -20.21 8.56 13.69
CA SER A 38 -20.32 7.96 12.35
C SER A 38 -20.18 6.44 12.40
N ILE A 39 -21.28 5.74 12.10
CA ILE A 39 -21.34 4.27 12.03
C ILE A 39 -20.29 3.72 11.05
N THR A 40 -20.12 4.36 9.89
CA THR A 40 -19.13 3.94 8.89
C THR A 40 -17.70 4.02 9.43
N VAL A 41 -17.37 5.07 10.18
CA VAL A 41 -16.02 5.23 10.76
C VAL A 41 -15.82 4.22 11.89
N LEU A 42 -16.80 4.03 12.76
CA LEU A 42 -16.74 3.05 13.84
C LEU A 42 -16.54 1.62 13.30
N ALA A 43 -17.26 1.24 12.24
CA ALA A 43 -17.10 -0.06 11.60
C ALA A 43 -15.69 -0.28 11.04
N GLN A 44 -15.04 0.77 10.50
CA GLN A 44 -13.65 0.67 10.03
C GLN A 44 -12.66 0.54 11.19
N VAL A 45 -12.88 1.25 12.28
CA VAL A 45 -12.04 1.14 13.49
C VAL A 45 -12.19 -0.24 14.12
N GLU A 46 -13.40 -0.77 14.20
CA GLU A 46 -13.67 -2.12 14.68
C GLU A 46 -13.00 -3.18 13.78
N LYS A 47 -13.10 -3.02 12.45
CA LYS A 47 -12.39 -3.89 11.50
C LYS A 47 -10.88 -3.83 11.73
N MET A 48 -10.32 -2.65 11.99
CA MET A 48 -8.89 -2.49 12.29
C MET A 48 -8.50 -3.22 13.58
N LYS A 49 -9.31 -3.10 14.63
CA LYS A 49 -9.12 -3.84 15.89
C LYS A 49 -9.14 -5.34 15.68
N ASN A 50 -10.14 -5.85 14.96
CA ASN A 50 -10.27 -7.29 14.68
C ASN A 50 -9.08 -7.85 13.88
N ASN A 51 -8.39 -7.02 13.11
CA ASN A 51 -7.19 -7.38 12.36
C ASN A 51 -5.88 -6.94 13.03
N ALA A 52 -5.92 -6.42 14.26
CA ALA A 52 -4.73 -5.85 14.91
C ALA A 52 -3.60 -6.87 15.05
N GLN A 53 -3.92 -8.13 15.37
CA GLN A 53 -2.93 -9.21 15.45
C GLN A 53 -2.24 -9.46 14.10
N LEU A 54 -3.00 -9.42 13.00
CA LEU A 54 -2.44 -9.58 11.66
C LEU A 54 -1.49 -8.41 11.34
N PHE A 55 -1.87 -7.18 11.65
CA PHE A 55 -1.01 -6.01 11.43
C PHE A 55 0.23 -6.02 12.32
N ALA A 56 0.13 -6.56 13.54
CA ALA A 56 1.24 -6.70 14.47
C ALA A 56 2.35 -7.64 13.96
N THR A 57 2.06 -8.54 13.01
CA THR A 57 3.12 -9.36 12.36
C THR A 57 4.19 -8.51 11.68
N SER A 58 3.87 -7.29 11.26
CA SER A 58 4.84 -6.36 10.69
C SER A 58 5.97 -5.97 11.65
N PHE A 59 5.81 -6.19 12.95
CA PHE A 59 6.82 -5.91 13.96
C PHE A 59 7.88 -7.00 14.08
N ASP A 60 7.67 -8.18 13.47
CA ASP A 60 8.70 -9.22 13.36
C ASP A 60 9.73 -8.94 12.27
N CYS A 61 9.42 -7.99 11.39
CA CYS A 61 10.25 -7.66 10.24
C CYS A 61 11.01 -6.36 10.49
N GLU A 62 12.28 -6.33 10.10
CA GLU A 62 13.04 -5.08 10.03
C GLU A 62 12.54 -4.24 8.85
N GLY A 63 12.03 -3.04 9.12
CA GLY A 63 11.57 -2.13 8.07
C GLY A 63 10.52 -1.11 8.52
N LYS A 64 10.17 -0.19 7.61
CA LYS A 64 9.06 0.74 7.84
C LYS A 64 7.73 0.03 7.62
N ARG A 65 6.80 0.19 8.56
CA ARG A 65 5.44 -0.38 8.56
C ARG A 65 4.50 0.37 7.60
N THR A 66 4.92 0.54 6.35
CA THR A 66 4.17 1.28 5.33
C THR A 66 4.02 0.46 4.06
N SER A 67 2.82 0.38 3.49
CA SER A 67 2.55 -0.27 2.20
C SER A 67 3.14 0.47 1.00
N ASN A 68 3.72 1.66 1.20
CA ASN A 68 4.14 2.56 0.13
C ASN A 68 5.05 1.91 -0.93
N MET A 69 5.94 0.99 -0.55
CA MET A 69 6.77 0.28 -1.54
C MET A 69 5.96 -0.70 -2.41
N VAL A 70 4.99 -1.39 -1.82
CA VAL A 70 4.08 -2.30 -2.52
C VAL A 70 3.12 -1.50 -3.39
N ASP A 71 2.51 -0.45 -2.84
CA ASP A 71 1.57 0.41 -3.56
C ASP A 71 2.22 1.09 -4.78
N ARG A 72 3.48 1.51 -4.66
CA ARG A 72 4.24 2.09 -5.77
C ARG A 72 4.42 1.11 -6.93
N ALA A 73 4.63 -0.17 -6.62
CA ALA A 73 4.78 -1.20 -7.65
C ALA A 73 3.43 -1.59 -8.28
N ILE A 74 2.35 -1.63 -7.48
CA ILE A 74 1.02 -2.04 -7.95
C ILE A 74 0.36 -0.94 -8.81
N LYS A 75 0.47 0.33 -8.45
CA LYS A 75 -0.24 1.43 -9.13
C LYS A 75 -0.06 1.46 -10.66
N PRO A 76 1.15 1.28 -11.22
CA PRO A 76 1.33 1.29 -12.67
C PRO A 76 0.74 0.06 -13.35
N ILE A 77 0.75 -1.09 -12.68
CA ILE A 77 0.09 -2.32 -13.16
C ILE A 77 -1.42 -2.11 -13.19
N ASP A 78 -2.00 -1.56 -12.12
CA ASP A 78 -3.44 -1.24 -12.03
C ASP A 78 -3.87 -0.26 -13.14
N LYS A 79 -3.10 0.81 -13.36
CA LYS A 79 -3.35 1.75 -14.46
C LYS A 79 -3.30 1.07 -15.83
N PHE A 80 -2.31 0.20 -16.07
CA PHE A 80 -2.24 -0.56 -17.32
C PHE A 80 -3.47 -1.45 -17.52
N LEU A 81 -3.88 -2.19 -16.48
CA LEU A 81 -5.06 -3.06 -16.55
C LEU A 81 -6.33 -2.27 -16.81
N SER A 82 -6.52 -1.14 -16.13
CA SER A 82 -7.66 -0.26 -16.35
C SER A 82 -7.74 0.20 -17.82
N ASN A 83 -6.60 0.63 -18.40
CA ASN A 83 -6.53 1.05 -19.81
C ASN A 83 -6.80 -0.10 -20.80
N ALA A 84 -6.39 -1.33 -20.45
CA ALA A 84 -6.63 -2.52 -21.26
C ALA A 84 -8.04 -3.12 -21.08
N GLN A 85 -8.91 -2.49 -20.28
CA GLN A 85 -10.21 -3.03 -19.87
C GLN A 85 -10.09 -4.38 -19.14
N TYR A 86 -9.08 -4.48 -18.27
CA TYR A 86 -8.71 -5.64 -17.48
C TYR A 86 -8.31 -6.86 -18.34
N PHE A 87 -8.55 -8.07 -17.83
CA PHE A 87 -8.11 -9.30 -18.47
C PHE A 87 -9.11 -9.78 -19.51
N HIS A 88 -8.59 -10.26 -20.64
CA HIS A 88 -9.35 -10.95 -21.67
C HIS A 88 -8.84 -12.39 -21.80
N GLY A 89 -9.76 -13.32 -22.08
CA GLY A 89 -9.43 -14.73 -22.28
C GLY A 89 -9.46 -15.56 -20.99
N ASN A 90 -8.39 -16.31 -20.71
CA ASN A 90 -8.36 -17.29 -19.62
C ASN A 90 -7.37 -16.92 -18.52
N LEU A 91 -7.38 -17.69 -17.43
CA LEU A 91 -6.51 -17.43 -16.27
C LEU A 91 -5.01 -17.45 -16.66
N SER A 92 -4.62 -18.33 -17.57
CA SER A 92 -3.22 -18.46 -18.00
C SER A 92 -2.75 -17.21 -18.74
N SER A 93 -3.56 -16.64 -19.64
CA SER A 93 -3.22 -15.38 -20.31
C SER A 93 -3.14 -14.22 -19.32
N ALA A 94 -4.07 -14.13 -18.37
CA ALA A 94 -4.03 -13.12 -17.30
C ALA A 94 -2.74 -13.20 -16.46
N GLN A 95 -2.34 -14.40 -16.06
CA GLN A 95 -1.11 -14.61 -15.29
C GLN A 95 0.15 -14.23 -16.09
N LEU A 96 0.21 -14.59 -17.38
CA LEU A 96 1.34 -14.21 -18.24
C LEU A 96 1.44 -12.68 -18.39
N THR A 97 0.31 -12.00 -18.58
CA THR A 97 0.26 -10.53 -18.66
C THR A 97 0.80 -9.89 -17.38
N ILE A 98 0.34 -10.30 -16.19
CA ILE A 98 0.83 -9.74 -14.92
C ILE A 98 2.33 -10.00 -14.73
N ARG A 99 2.81 -11.21 -15.06
CA ARG A 99 4.25 -11.52 -14.97
C ARG A 99 5.08 -10.65 -15.92
N ALA A 100 4.62 -10.47 -17.16
CA ALA A 100 5.31 -9.61 -18.13
C ALA A 100 5.36 -8.15 -17.65
N LEU A 101 4.26 -7.62 -17.09
CA LEU A 101 4.21 -6.28 -16.51
C LEU A 101 5.13 -6.13 -15.31
N ALA A 102 5.16 -7.12 -14.41
CA ALA A 102 6.05 -7.09 -13.24
C ALA A 102 7.53 -7.13 -13.63
N ILE A 103 7.89 -7.96 -14.61
CA ILE A 103 9.25 -8.01 -15.18
C ILE A 103 9.58 -6.65 -15.81
N GLY A 104 8.72 -6.14 -16.69
CA GLY A 104 8.92 -4.84 -17.32
C GLY A 104 9.11 -3.73 -16.30
N TYR A 105 8.26 -3.70 -15.26
CA TYR A 105 8.35 -2.75 -14.17
C TYR A 105 9.69 -2.84 -13.44
N ASN A 106 10.14 -4.02 -13.03
CA ASN A 106 11.41 -4.20 -12.32
C ASN A 106 12.64 -3.67 -13.09
N PHE A 107 12.59 -3.66 -14.42
CA PHE A 107 13.66 -3.19 -15.29
C PHE A 107 13.43 -1.78 -15.88
N LEU A 108 12.37 -1.08 -15.49
CA LEU A 108 12.17 0.31 -15.87
C LEU A 108 13.29 1.19 -15.27
N PRO A 109 13.71 2.26 -15.96
CA PRO A 109 14.80 3.12 -15.53
C PRO A 109 14.36 4.07 -14.39
N PHE A 110 13.98 3.54 -13.23
CA PHE A 110 13.55 4.34 -12.08
C PHE A 110 14.69 5.12 -11.42
N CYS A 111 15.93 4.65 -11.58
CA CYS A 111 17.09 5.30 -10.99
C CYS A 111 17.66 6.38 -11.92
N GLN A 112 17.88 7.58 -11.38
CA GLN A 112 18.41 8.73 -12.13
C GLN A 112 19.75 8.44 -12.82
N LYS A 113 20.56 7.51 -12.30
CA LYS A 113 21.81 7.06 -12.93
C LYS A 113 21.57 6.41 -14.30
N VAL A 114 20.53 5.58 -14.42
CA VAL A 114 20.13 4.95 -15.70
C VAL A 114 19.51 5.99 -16.64
N VAL A 115 18.71 6.92 -16.11
CA VAL A 115 18.14 8.03 -16.89
C VAL A 115 19.25 8.95 -17.45
N LYS A 116 20.28 9.26 -16.66
CA LYS A 116 21.44 10.07 -17.11
C LYS A 116 22.30 9.33 -18.14
N GLY A 117 22.51 8.02 -17.97
CA GLY A 117 23.24 7.20 -18.95
C GLY A 117 22.50 7.01 -20.27
N LYS A 118 21.16 7.00 -20.27
CA LYS A 118 20.35 6.81 -21.47
C LYS A 118 20.09 8.08 -22.28
N LYS A 119 20.45 9.29 -21.82
CA LYS A 119 20.24 10.54 -22.59
C LYS A 119 20.88 10.51 -23.99
N ASN A 120 21.83 9.59 -24.22
CA ASN A 120 22.49 9.36 -25.50
C ASN A 120 22.01 8.08 -26.23
N SER A 121 20.92 7.45 -25.79
CA SER A 121 20.43 6.19 -26.33
C SER A 121 19.00 6.32 -26.86
N ILE A 122 18.82 5.98 -28.14
CA ILE A 122 17.61 5.98 -28.98
C ILE A 122 16.36 5.27 -28.42
N TYR A 123 16.40 4.71 -27.21
CA TYR A 123 15.29 3.99 -26.57
C TYR A 123 14.47 4.84 -25.57
N PHE A 124 14.59 6.17 -25.61
CA PHE A 124 13.67 7.07 -24.93
C PHE A 124 12.32 7.10 -25.66
N VAL A 125 11.52 6.04 -25.51
CA VAL A 125 10.10 6.09 -25.86
C VAL A 125 9.43 7.00 -24.83
N GLY A 126 8.73 8.00 -25.36
CA GLY A 126 8.29 9.18 -24.66
C GLY A 126 7.42 8.90 -23.44
N GLN A 127 7.41 9.91 -22.58
CA GLN A 127 6.41 10.09 -21.55
C GLN A 127 5.02 9.89 -22.18
N LEU A 128 4.33 8.84 -21.78
CA LEU A 128 2.89 8.71 -21.98
C LEU A 128 2.24 9.74 -21.04
N THR A 129 2.02 10.94 -21.58
CA THR A 129 1.03 11.91 -21.12
C THR A 129 -0.36 11.29 -21.14
#